data_AF-A0A378FWK3-F1
#
_entry.id   AF-A0A378FWK3-F1
#
_cell.length_a   1.000
_cell.length_b   1.000
_cell.length_c   1.000
_cell.angle_alpha   90.00
_cell.angle_beta   90.00
_cell.angle_gamma   90.00
#
_symmetry.space_group_name_H-M   'P 1'
#
loop_
_entity.id
_entity.type
_entity.pdbx_description
1 polymer ?
#
loop_
_entity_poly.entity_id
_entity_poly.type
_entity_poly.pdbx_seq_one_letter_code
_entity_poly.pdbx_strand_id
1 'polypeptide(L)' 'MGRSEVHVMSHALHYGTSVFEGIRCYDSHKGPVVFRHREHMQRLHDSAKNLSFPRSPRASTELMEAAAKSFEPII' A
#
# COMPACT_ATOMS: atom_id res chain seq x y z
N MET A 1 11.74 -11.28 -9.34
CA MET A 1 10.32 -11.05 -9.02
C MET A 1 9.87 -12.17 -8.11
N GLY A 2 9.62 -11.88 -6.82
CA GLY A 2 9.27 -12.90 -5.82
C GLY A 2 7.81 -13.33 -5.94
N ARG A 3 7.51 -14.60 -5.62
CA ARG A 3 6.13 -15.12 -5.60
C ARG A 3 5.51 -14.83 -4.24
N SER A 4 4.33 -14.22 -4.23
CA SER A 4 3.51 -14.07 -3.01
C SER A 4 2.48 -15.19 -2.99
N GLU A 5 2.59 -16.10 -2.03
CA GLU A 5 1.66 -17.23 -1.86
C GLU A 5 0.70 -16.94 -0.71
N VAL A 6 -0.56 -17.33 -0.90
CA VAL A 6 -1.62 -17.25 0.12
C VAL A 6 -2.34 -18.59 0.20
N HIS A 7 -2.89 -18.90 1.37
CA HIS A 7 -3.63 -20.15 1.56
C HIS A 7 -5.00 -20.09 0.85
N VAL A 8 -5.46 -21.20 0.31
CA VAL A 8 -6.75 -21.27 -0.42
C VAL A 8 -7.95 -20.91 0.47
N MET A 9 -7.84 -21.09 1.78
CA MET A 9 -8.87 -20.71 2.76
C MET A 9 -8.70 -19.27 3.30
N SER A 10 -7.85 -18.43 2.68
CA SER A 10 -7.72 -17.03 3.08
C SER A 10 -9.06 -16.29 2.98
N HIS A 11 -9.47 -15.64 4.06
CA HIS A 11 -10.76 -14.93 4.15
C HIS A 11 -10.96 -13.90 3.03
N ALA A 12 -9.87 -13.25 2.58
CA ALA A 12 -9.88 -12.33 1.45
C ALA A 12 -10.39 -12.96 0.13
N LEU A 13 -10.12 -14.25 -0.10
CA LEU A 13 -10.54 -14.96 -1.32
C LEU A 13 -12.02 -15.35 -1.31
N HIS A 14 -12.56 -15.65 -0.13
CA HIS A 14 -13.94 -16.13 0.01
C HIS A 14 -14.94 -15.00 0.29
N TYR A 15 -14.51 -13.96 1.00
CA TYR A 15 -15.38 -12.91 1.51
C TYR A 15 -14.91 -11.49 1.17
N GLY A 16 -13.89 -11.36 0.32
CA GLY A 16 -13.43 -10.06 -0.19
C GLY A 16 -12.83 -9.13 0.86
N THR A 17 -12.51 -9.62 2.07
CA THR A 17 -11.97 -8.81 3.17
C THR A 17 -10.53 -8.40 2.89
N SER A 18 -10.40 -7.38 2.05
CA SER A 18 -9.14 -6.84 1.55
C SER A 18 -9.34 -5.38 1.14
N VAL A 19 -8.26 -4.61 1.18
CA VAL A 19 -8.20 -3.26 0.62
C VAL A 19 -6.92 -3.14 -0.19
N PHE A 20 -6.94 -2.30 -1.22
CA PHE A 20 -5.77 -2.01 -2.03
C PHE A 20 -5.70 -0.51 -2.31
N GLU A 21 -4.54 -0.06 -2.77
CA GLU A 21 -4.39 1.29 -3.29
C GLU A 21 -3.68 1.32 -4.64
N GLY A 22 -4.02 2.31 -5.44
CA GLY A 22 -3.33 2.65 -6.67
C GLY A 22 -2.54 3.94 -6.49
N ILE A 23 -1.22 3.87 -6.69
CA ILE A 23 -0.33 5.02 -6.71
C ILE A 23 0.52 5.00 -7.97
N ARG A 24 1.02 6.17 -8.37
CA ARG A 24 1.95 6.32 -9.50
C ARG A 24 3.18 7.09 -9.06
N CYS A 25 4.33 6.60 -9.48
CA CYS A 25 5.61 7.27 -9.36
C CYS A 25 5.96 7.91 -10.70
N TYR A 26 6.45 9.14 -10.67
CA TYR A 26 6.84 9.91 -11.84
C TYR A 26 8.29 10.33 -11.71
N ASP A 27 9.02 10.33 -12.83
CA ASP A 27 10.32 10.95 -12.87
C ASP A 27 10.19 12.48 -12.79
N SER A 28 11.11 13.13 -12.08
CA SER A 28 11.16 14.58 -11.93
C SER A 28 12.61 15.05 -11.89
N HIS A 29 12.85 16.35 -12.07
CA HIS A 29 14.19 16.93 -12.01
C HIS A 29 14.91 16.72 -10.65
N LYS A 30 14.21 16.28 -9.60
CA LYS A 30 14.73 15.99 -8.26
C LYS A 30 14.75 14.49 -7.95
N GLY A 31 14.49 13.64 -8.95
CA GLY A 31 14.31 12.21 -8.80
C GLY A 31 12.84 11.79 -8.75
N PRO A 32 12.58 10.49 -8.53
CA PRO A 32 11.24 9.93 -8.54
C PRO A 32 10.35 10.51 -7.44
N VAL A 33 9.12 10.87 -7.82
CA VAL A 33 8.11 11.41 -6.90
C VAL A 33 6.79 10.67 -7.03
N VAL A 34 6.21 10.32 -5.88
CA VAL A 34 4.85 9.77 -5.81
C VAL A 34 3.87 10.91 -5.58
N PHE A 35 2.93 11.07 -6.51
CA PHE A 35 1.91 12.13 -6.39
C PHE A 35 0.98 11.86 -5.20
N ARG A 36 0.85 12.86 -4.30
CA ARG A 36 -0.04 12.80 -3.11
C ARG A 36 0.18 11.57 -2.23
N HIS A 37 1.43 11.16 -2.07
CA HIS A 37 1.84 9.92 -1.40
C HIS A 37 1.18 9.73 -0.03
N ARG A 38 1.20 10.78 0.81
CA ARG A 38 0.63 10.74 2.16
C ARG A 38 -0.88 10.48 2.14
N GLU A 39 -1.61 11.16 1.26
CA GLU A 39 -3.07 11.02 1.17
C GLU A 39 -3.50 9.66 0.65
N HIS A 40 -2.73 9.06 -0.25
CA HIS A 40 -2.93 7.68 -0.68
C HIS A 40 -2.76 6.69 0.49
N MET A 41 -1.69 6.83 1.28
CA MET A 41 -1.49 5.94 2.45
C MET A 41 -2.53 6.15 3.55
N GLN A 42 -2.99 7.39 3.73
CA GLN A 42 -4.10 7.69 4.63
C GLN A 42 -5.39 7.01 4.14
N ARG A 43 -5.70 7.10 2.84
CA ARG A 43 -6.90 6.46 2.27
C ARG A 43 -6.86 4.94 2.37
N LEU A 44 -5.70 4.31 2.13
CA LEU A 44 -5.53 2.87 2.34
C LEU A 44 -5.81 2.48 3.80
N HIS A 45 -5.26 3.24 4.73
CA HIS A 45 -5.42 3.00 6.16
C HIS A 45 -6.87 3.20 6.64
N ASP A 46 -7.54 4.25 6.15
CA ASP A 46 -8.95 4.52 6.45
C ASP A 46 -9.88 3.46 5.85
N SER A 47 -9.54 2.94 4.65
CA SER A 47 -10.26 1.82 4.05
C SER A 47 -10.12 0.55 4.89
N ALA A 48 -8.91 0.29 5.40
CA ALA A 48 -8.65 -0.85 6.28
C ALA A 48 -9.46 -0.76 7.59
N LYS A 49 -9.58 0.44 8.15
CA LYS A 49 -10.41 0.72 9.33
C LYS A 49 -11.88 0.36 9.09
N ASN A 50 -12.43 0.63 7.90
CA ASN A 50 -13.82 0.30 7.58
C ASN A 50 -14.09 -1.21 7.57
N LEU A 51 -13.07 -2.03 7.34
CA LEU A 51 -13.12 -3.50 7.45
C LEU A 51 -12.67 -4.02 8.82
N SER A 52 -12.57 -3.14 9.83
CA SER A 52 -12.14 -3.49 11.19
C SER A 52 -10.72 -4.07 11.29
N PHE A 53 -9.83 -3.75 10.34
CA PHE A 53 -8.42 -4.13 10.48
C PHE A 53 -7.72 -3.32 11.60
N PRO A 54 -6.71 -3.91 12.28
CA PRO A 54 -5.97 -3.23 13.35
C PRO A 54 -5.33 -1.91 12.90
N ARG A 55 -5.39 -0.90 13.77
CA ARG A 55 -4.88 0.44 13.48
C ARG A 55 -3.45 0.62 14.03
N SER A 56 -2.46 0.80 13.16
CA SER A 56 -1.13 1.32 13.56
C SER A 56 -1.16 2.85 13.65
N PRO A 57 -0.69 3.47 14.76
CA PRO A 57 -0.56 4.93 14.87
C PRO A 57 0.39 5.55 13.84
N ARG A 58 1.34 4.78 13.29
CA ARG A 58 2.33 5.24 12.31
C ARG A 58 2.07 4.72 10.90
N ALA A 59 0.86 4.21 10.65
CA ALA A 59 0.52 3.52 9.41
C ALA A 59 0.87 4.33 8.16
N SER A 60 0.55 5.63 8.11
CA SER A 60 0.84 6.44 6.92
C SER A 60 2.34 6.49 6.61
N THR A 61 3.20 6.65 7.61
CA THR A 61 4.66 6.76 7.41
C THR A 61 5.24 5.40 7.05
N GLU A 62 4.87 4.34 7.78
CA GLU A 62 5.34 2.97 7.53
C GLU A 62 4.94 2.49 6.12
N LEU A 63 3.71 2.79 5.69
CA LEU A 63 3.22 2.46 4.35
C LEU A 63 3.91 3.30 3.27
N MET A 64 4.19 4.59 3.54
CA MET A 64 4.91 5.45 2.61
C MET A 64 6.33 4.94 2.33
N GLU A 65 7.05 4.51 3.38
CA GLU A 65 8.39 3.92 3.27
C GLU A 65 8.37 2.58 2.53
N ALA A 66 7.40 1.70 2.83
CA ALA A 66 7.26 0.41 2.16
C ALA A 66 6.94 0.57 0.66
N ALA A 67 6.07 1.51 0.32
CA ALA A 67 5.76 1.84 -1.07
C ALA A 67 6.98 2.41 -1.81
N ALA A 68 7.76 3.29 -1.19
CA ALA A 68 8.98 3.83 -1.78
C ALA A 68 9.99 2.73 -2.12
N LYS A 69 10.22 1.79 -1.21
CA LYS A 69 11.11 0.62 -1.43
C LYS A 69 10.66 -0.27 -2.58
N SER A 70 9.35 -0.37 -2.79
CA SER A 70 8.79 -1.19 -3.88
C SER A 70 9.08 -0.62 -5.26
N PHE A 71 9.40 0.68 -5.35
CA PHE A 71 9.81 1.31 -6.60
C PHE A 71 11.30 1.17 -6.90
N GLU A 72 12.17 0.92 -5.92
CA GLU A 72 13.63 0.75 -6.11
C GLU A 72 14.04 -0.20 -7.25
N PRO A 73 13.30 -1.28 -7.59
CA PRO A 73 13.64 -2.13 -8.74
C PRO A 73 13.22 -1.56 -10.10
N ILE A 74 12.46 -0.46 -10.13
CA ILE A 74 11.79 0.12 -11.31
C ILE A 74 12.37 1.49 -11.68
N ILE A 75 13.12 2.12 -10.76
CA ILE A 75 13.87 3.38 -10.93
C ILE A 75 15.36 3.09 -10.95
#